data_AF-Q4C4F0-F1
#
_entry.id   AF-Q4C4F0-F1
#
_cell.length_a   1.000
_cell.length_b   1.000
_cell.length_c   1.000
_cell.angle_alpha   90.00
_cell.angle_beta   90.00
_cell.angle_gamma   90.00
#
_symmetry.space_group_name_H-M   'P 1'
#
loop_
_entity.id
_entity.type
_entity.pdbx_description
1 polymer ?
#
loop_
_entity_poly.entity_id
_entity_poly.type
_entity_poly.pdbx_seq_one_letter_code
_entity_poly.pdbx_strand_id
1 'polypeptide(L)'
;MSLKGEIIAYHGWGFDRNCWEQWQEILSSNFQFKTYDRGYFQDEIYPEFTDNELNKIIFAHSFGLHLCPREILKKANILILFNSFSEFHPDNEKSRKRTKYGLKLMIDEFKNNPKNVLKSFYKKCYYPSPYIETEEQNFNRERLEEDLKLLNKAKLDINILEKIPKINIIHGSKDRIFLVSYSQEFYKKVSKNSQYYEIEDAGHCLPFTHLKSCLSIVNQTLGEIDNHGDN
;
A
#
# COMPACT_ATOMS: atom_id res chain seq x y z
N MET A 1 -9.63 -24.98 -13.15
CA MET A 1 -10.10 -23.68 -13.69
C MET A 1 -8.88 -22.94 -14.23
N SER A 2 -9.01 -22.20 -15.33
CA SER A 2 -7.94 -21.31 -15.80
C SER A 2 -7.84 -20.11 -14.86
N LEU A 3 -6.62 -19.70 -14.52
CA LEU A 3 -6.39 -18.48 -13.74
C LEU A 3 -6.94 -17.27 -14.49
N LYS A 4 -7.45 -16.27 -13.76
CA LYS A 4 -8.01 -15.03 -14.30
C LYS A 4 -6.97 -13.91 -14.43
N GLY A 5 -5.88 -14.00 -13.68
CA GLY A 5 -4.86 -12.96 -13.61
C GLY A 5 -3.67 -13.35 -12.72
N GLU A 6 -2.65 -12.50 -12.76
CA GLU A 6 -1.55 -12.48 -11.81
C GLU A 6 -1.67 -11.23 -10.93
N ILE A 7 -1.52 -11.40 -9.62
CA ILE A 7 -1.47 -10.30 -8.65
C ILE A 7 -0.04 -10.21 -8.12
N ILE A 8 0.52 -9.01 -8.13
CA ILE A 8 1.74 -8.69 -7.38
C ILE A 8 1.39 -7.68 -6.28
N ALA A 9 1.58 -8.07 -5.03
CA ALA A 9 1.29 -7.23 -3.86
C ALA A 9 2.56 -6.61 -3.27
N TYR A 10 2.57 -5.28 -3.13
CA TYR A 10 3.64 -4.46 -2.57
C TYR A 10 3.21 -3.90 -1.22
N HIS A 11 3.95 -4.25 -0.17
CA HIS A 11 3.75 -3.73 1.19
C HIS A 11 4.34 -2.32 1.38
N GLY A 12 3.90 -1.62 2.43
CA GLY A 12 4.44 -0.32 2.82
C GLY A 12 5.75 -0.39 3.62
N TRP A 13 6.30 0.78 3.98
CA TRP A 13 7.47 0.88 4.86
C TRP A 13 7.19 0.24 6.22
N GLY A 14 8.13 -0.56 6.73
CA GLY A 14 7.96 -1.27 8.01
C GLY A 14 6.98 -2.45 7.95
N PHE A 15 6.59 -2.95 6.79
CA PHE A 15 5.86 -4.21 6.67
C PHE A 15 6.70 -5.22 5.87
N ASP A 16 6.32 -6.49 5.86
CA ASP A 16 6.91 -7.51 4.99
C ASP A 16 5.81 -8.15 4.14
N ARG A 17 6.17 -9.14 3.32
CA ARG A 17 5.20 -9.83 2.47
C ARG A 17 4.08 -10.56 3.23
N ASN A 18 4.29 -10.91 4.50
CA ASN A 18 3.37 -11.73 5.27
C ASN A 18 2.09 -10.97 5.62
N CYS A 19 2.09 -9.64 5.54
CA CYS A 19 0.85 -8.86 5.67
C CYS A 19 -0.20 -9.22 4.59
N TRP A 20 0.20 -9.86 3.49
CA TRP A 20 -0.69 -10.27 2.41
C TRP A 20 -1.15 -11.74 2.49
N GLU A 21 -0.80 -12.51 3.52
CA GLU A 21 -1.12 -13.94 3.63
C GLU A 21 -2.63 -14.23 3.45
N GLN A 22 -3.49 -13.49 4.16
CA GLN A 22 -4.95 -13.67 4.04
C GLN A 22 -5.47 -13.34 2.63
N TRP A 23 -4.88 -12.33 1.97
CA TRP A 23 -5.25 -12.00 0.58
C TRP A 23 -4.83 -13.11 -0.37
N GLN A 24 -3.63 -13.64 -0.19
CA GLN A 24 -3.11 -14.74 -0.99
C GLN A 24 -3.97 -15.99 -0.82
N GLU A 25 -4.35 -16.35 0.42
CA GLU A 25 -5.22 -17.49 0.69
C GLU A 25 -6.56 -17.36 -0.05
N ILE A 26 -7.24 -16.21 0.10
CA ILE A 26 -8.57 -15.97 -0.47
C ILE A 26 -8.55 -15.96 -2.00
N LEU A 27 -7.53 -15.34 -2.62
CA LEU A 27 -7.51 -15.11 -4.07
C LEU A 27 -6.73 -16.18 -4.86
N SER A 28 -6.00 -17.07 -4.19
CA SER A 28 -5.15 -18.10 -4.84
C SER A 28 -5.90 -19.09 -5.73
N SER A 29 -7.21 -19.26 -5.51
CA SER A 29 -8.05 -20.15 -6.32
C SER A 29 -8.27 -19.64 -7.75
N ASN A 30 -8.27 -18.31 -7.95
CA ASN A 30 -8.55 -17.65 -9.22
C ASN A 30 -7.35 -16.88 -9.78
N PHE A 31 -6.36 -16.54 -8.94
CA PHE A 31 -5.22 -15.71 -9.32
C PHE A 31 -3.90 -16.33 -8.88
N GLN A 32 -2.86 -16.14 -9.71
CA GLN A 32 -1.50 -16.35 -9.25
C GLN A 32 -1.09 -15.15 -8.39
N PHE A 33 -1.16 -15.32 -7.08
CA PHE A 33 -0.83 -14.25 -6.12
C PHE A 33 0.64 -14.34 -5.70
N LYS A 34 1.41 -13.30 -6.05
CA LYS A 34 2.81 -13.12 -5.70
C LYS A 34 2.95 -11.92 -4.78
N THR A 35 3.92 -11.97 -3.89
CA THR A 35 4.19 -10.88 -2.96
C THR A 35 5.61 -10.36 -3.15
N TYR A 36 5.73 -9.05 -3.25
CA TYR A 36 7.01 -8.36 -3.14
C TYR A 36 7.45 -8.30 -1.69
N ASP A 37 8.76 -8.42 -1.45
CA ASP A 37 9.36 -8.12 -0.16
C ASP A 37 10.57 -7.20 -0.33
N ARG A 38 10.52 -6.03 0.32
CA ARG A 38 11.65 -5.10 0.32
C ARG A 38 12.83 -5.69 1.09
N GLY A 39 12.63 -6.62 2.00
CA GLY A 39 13.67 -7.21 2.84
C GLY A 39 13.94 -6.41 4.12
N TYR A 40 12.88 -5.87 4.73
CA TYR A 40 13.02 -5.17 6.02
C TYR A 40 13.20 -6.15 7.18
N PHE A 41 12.54 -7.31 7.16
CA PHE A 41 12.55 -8.29 8.25
C PHE A 41 13.04 -9.68 7.81
N GLN A 42 13.11 -9.91 6.51
CA GLN A 42 13.46 -11.19 5.89
C GLN A 42 14.13 -10.97 4.53
N ASP A 43 14.35 -12.03 3.76
CA ASP A 43 14.96 -11.92 2.43
C ASP A 43 14.08 -11.15 1.45
N GLU A 44 14.73 -10.37 0.59
CA GLU A 44 14.09 -9.61 -0.47
C GLU A 44 13.49 -10.52 -1.56
N ILE A 45 12.32 -10.15 -2.06
CA ILE A 45 11.62 -10.86 -3.13
C ILE A 45 11.15 -9.84 -4.16
N TYR A 46 11.58 -10.02 -5.40
CA TYR A 46 11.23 -9.19 -6.55
C TYR A 46 10.43 -10.01 -7.57
N PRO A 47 9.11 -10.15 -7.39
CA PRO A 47 8.29 -10.91 -8.32
C PRO A 47 8.11 -10.15 -9.64
N GLU A 48 7.95 -10.90 -10.73
CA GLU A 48 7.58 -10.39 -12.04
C GLU A 48 6.31 -11.08 -12.55
N PHE A 49 5.60 -10.40 -13.46
CA PHE A 49 4.53 -11.03 -14.22
C PHE A 49 5.13 -12.07 -15.18
N THR A 50 4.62 -13.30 -15.15
CA THR A 50 5.17 -14.44 -15.91
C THR A 50 4.36 -14.79 -17.15
N ASP A 51 3.06 -14.49 -17.14
CA ASP A 51 2.12 -14.77 -18.20
C ASP A 51 1.70 -13.47 -18.89
N ASN A 52 1.84 -13.45 -20.22
CA ASN A 52 1.52 -12.29 -21.02
C ASN A 52 0.02 -12.14 -21.30
N GLU A 53 -0.74 -13.23 -21.26
CA GLU A 53 -2.16 -13.29 -21.58
C GLU A 53 -3.04 -13.04 -20.35
N LEU A 54 -2.54 -13.33 -19.15
CA LEU A 54 -3.24 -13.05 -17.90
C LEU A 54 -3.34 -11.54 -17.62
N ASN A 55 -4.44 -11.16 -16.96
CA ASN A 55 -4.59 -9.82 -16.39
C ASN A 55 -3.48 -9.57 -15.36
N LYS A 56 -2.79 -8.45 -15.50
CA LYS A 56 -1.67 -8.05 -14.64
C LYS A 56 -2.18 -7.06 -13.60
N ILE A 57 -2.26 -7.49 -12.36
CA ILE A 57 -2.86 -6.75 -11.26
C ILE A 57 -1.78 -6.39 -10.25
N ILE A 58 -1.79 -5.14 -9.78
CA ILE A 58 -0.88 -4.67 -8.73
C ILE A 58 -1.71 -4.27 -7.52
N PHE A 59 -1.38 -4.82 -6.36
CA PHE A 59 -1.81 -4.30 -5.07
C PHE A 59 -0.67 -3.49 -4.49
N ALA A 60 -0.92 -2.24 -4.10
CA ALA A 60 0.09 -1.43 -3.45
C ALA A 60 -0.48 -0.83 -2.17
N HIS A 61 0.22 -1.04 -1.06
CA HIS A 61 -0.09 -0.43 0.22
C HIS A 61 0.89 0.71 0.52
N SER A 62 0.36 1.91 0.77
CA SER A 62 1.16 3.05 1.23
C SER A 62 2.38 3.31 0.33
N PHE A 63 3.58 3.30 0.92
CA PHE A 63 4.85 3.47 0.22
C PHE A 63 5.16 2.35 -0.79
N GLY A 64 4.48 1.21 -0.73
CA GLY A 64 4.65 0.10 -1.68
C GLY A 64 4.47 0.50 -3.14
N LEU A 65 3.64 1.51 -3.42
CA LEU A 65 3.47 2.05 -4.78
C LEU A 65 4.79 2.62 -5.34
N HIS A 66 5.62 3.23 -4.48
CA HIS A 66 6.92 3.77 -4.86
C HIS A 66 8.01 2.70 -4.97
N LEU A 67 7.80 1.53 -4.37
CA LEU A 67 8.70 0.38 -4.45
C LEU A 67 8.43 -0.47 -5.70
N CYS A 68 7.27 -0.29 -6.34
CA CYS A 68 6.93 -0.97 -7.58
C CYS A 68 7.84 -0.49 -8.73
N PRO A 69 8.59 -1.38 -9.41
CA PRO A 69 9.39 -0.99 -10.55
C PRO A 69 8.53 -0.37 -11.67
N ARG A 70 9.06 0.67 -12.32
CA ARG A 70 8.36 1.37 -13.42
C ARG A 70 7.93 0.41 -14.54
N GLU A 71 8.76 -0.57 -14.87
CA GLU A 71 8.45 -1.53 -15.93
C GLU A 71 7.35 -2.53 -15.53
N ILE A 72 7.16 -2.78 -14.22
CA ILE A 72 6.04 -3.56 -13.72
C ILE A 72 4.74 -2.71 -13.74
N LEU A 73 4.79 -1.45 -13.28
CA LEU A 73 3.65 -0.53 -13.34
C LEU A 73 3.11 -0.37 -14.77
N LYS A 74 3.98 -0.24 -15.77
CA LYS A 74 3.59 -0.11 -17.19
C LYS A 74 2.85 -1.33 -17.74
N LYS A 75 3.07 -2.51 -17.16
CA LYS A 75 2.43 -3.76 -17.58
C LYS A 75 1.05 -3.94 -16.95
N ALA A 76 0.71 -3.19 -15.90
CA ALA A 76 -0.51 -3.40 -15.13
C ALA A 76 -1.77 -3.06 -15.94
N ASN A 77 -2.74 -3.96 -15.88
CA ASN A 77 -4.11 -3.73 -16.35
C ASN A 77 -4.97 -3.11 -15.25
N ILE A 78 -4.72 -3.50 -13.99
CA ILE A 78 -5.47 -3.07 -12.82
C ILE A 78 -4.50 -2.70 -11.71
N LEU A 79 -4.75 -1.57 -11.04
CA LEU A 79 -4.01 -1.11 -9.89
C LEU A 79 -4.95 -0.87 -8.71
N ILE A 80 -4.76 -1.61 -7.61
CA ILE A 80 -5.46 -1.43 -6.34
C ILE A 80 -4.52 -0.74 -5.36
N LEU A 81 -4.90 0.45 -4.92
CA LEU A 81 -4.10 1.33 -4.08
C LEU A 81 -4.73 1.46 -2.69
N PHE A 82 -4.12 0.83 -1.70
CA PHE A 82 -4.52 0.93 -0.29
C PHE A 82 -3.71 2.02 0.40
N ASN A 83 -4.36 3.10 0.83
CA ASN A 83 -3.72 4.27 1.48
C ASN A 83 -2.44 4.76 0.78
N SER A 84 -2.35 4.59 -0.54
CA SER A 84 -1.17 4.93 -1.33
C SER A 84 -1.22 6.39 -1.80
N PHE A 85 -0.08 6.88 -2.25
CA PHE A 85 0.11 8.27 -2.67
C PHE A 85 1.13 8.37 -3.80
N SER A 86 1.03 9.42 -4.61
CA SER A 86 2.06 9.75 -5.61
C SER A 86 3.21 10.57 -5.04
N GLU A 87 3.02 11.23 -3.91
CA GLU A 87 4.03 11.89 -3.11
C GLU A 87 3.53 11.97 -1.66
N PHE A 88 4.42 11.79 -0.70
CA PHE A 88 4.02 11.81 0.72
C PHE A 88 3.70 13.21 1.23
N HIS A 89 4.32 14.23 0.63
CA HIS A 89 4.17 15.61 1.05
C HIS A 89 3.12 16.33 0.20
N PRO A 90 1.99 16.77 0.77
CA PRO A 90 0.89 17.38 0.03
C PRO A 90 1.30 18.72 -0.59
N ASP A 91 0.46 19.23 -1.51
CA ASP A 91 0.83 20.42 -2.27
C ASP A 91 0.81 21.70 -1.45
N ASN A 92 -0.17 21.81 -0.55
CA ASN A 92 -0.33 22.93 0.35
C ASN A 92 0.94 23.17 1.19
N GLU A 93 1.52 24.38 1.13
CA GLU A 93 2.80 24.70 1.74
C GLU A 93 2.86 24.43 3.26
N LYS A 94 1.80 24.81 4.00
CA LYS A 94 1.74 24.62 5.45
C LYS A 94 1.73 23.12 5.80
N SER A 95 0.90 22.34 5.11
CA SER A 95 0.82 20.88 5.26
C SER A 95 2.13 20.20 4.83
N ARG A 96 2.76 20.69 3.75
CA ARG A 96 4.05 20.22 3.25
C ARG A 96 5.16 20.42 4.27
N LYS A 97 5.26 21.61 4.89
CA LYS A 97 6.22 21.90 5.96
C LYS A 97 5.99 20.99 7.17
N ARG A 98 4.73 20.79 7.57
CA ARG A 98 4.37 19.91 8.70
C ARG A 98 4.78 18.44 8.45
N THR A 99 4.45 17.89 7.29
CA THR A 99 4.78 16.49 6.96
C THR A 99 6.29 16.28 6.81
N LYS A 100 7.01 17.22 6.18
CA LYS A 100 8.49 17.21 6.13
C LYS A 100 9.12 17.27 7.51
N TYR A 101 8.64 18.14 8.38
CA TYR A 101 9.14 18.24 9.75
C TYR A 101 8.88 16.95 10.55
N GLY A 102 7.68 16.38 10.46
CA GLY A 102 7.34 15.12 11.11
C GLY A 102 8.22 13.96 10.63
N LEU A 103 8.45 13.84 9.31
CA LEU A 103 9.32 12.81 8.75
C LEU A 103 10.78 13.02 9.14
N LYS A 104 11.27 14.27 9.18
CA LYS A 104 12.61 14.58 9.68
C LYS A 104 12.80 14.10 11.13
N LEU A 105 11.85 14.41 12.03
CA LEU A 105 11.90 13.95 13.41
C LEU A 105 11.91 12.42 13.50
N MET A 106 11.11 11.75 12.65
CA MET A 106 11.10 10.29 12.59
C MET A 106 12.45 9.72 12.15
N ILE A 107 13.08 10.30 11.12
CA ILE A 107 14.42 9.90 10.63
C ILE A 107 15.48 10.13 11.71
N ASP A 108 15.46 11.28 12.38
CA ASP A 108 16.44 11.62 13.41
C ASP A 108 16.30 10.69 14.62
N GLU A 109 15.08 10.37 15.04
CA GLU A 109 14.82 9.42 16.13
C GLU A 109 15.20 7.99 15.74
N PHE A 110 14.97 7.59 14.48
CA PHE A 110 15.25 6.23 14.00
C PHE A 110 16.74 5.87 14.10
N LYS A 111 17.64 6.86 14.03
CA LYS A 111 19.09 6.66 14.18
C LYS A 111 19.48 6.11 15.55
N ASN A 112 18.75 6.50 16.59
CA ASN A 112 19.08 6.14 17.97
C ASN A 112 18.11 5.11 18.54
N ASN A 113 16.82 5.18 18.16
CA ASN A 113 15.74 4.39 18.74
C ASN A 113 14.83 3.75 17.68
N PRO A 114 15.37 2.94 16.75
CA PRO A 114 14.60 2.42 15.61
C PRO A 114 13.37 1.58 16.03
N LYS A 115 13.50 0.77 17.09
CA LYS A 115 12.39 -0.01 17.66
C LYS A 115 11.24 0.87 18.15
N ASN A 116 11.55 1.97 18.85
CA ASN A 116 10.53 2.90 19.36
C ASN A 116 9.83 3.64 18.23
N VAL A 117 10.56 3.97 17.15
CA VAL A 117 9.99 4.57 15.95
C VAL A 117 9.03 3.60 15.27
N LEU A 118 9.44 2.34 15.04
CA LEU A 118 8.57 1.31 14.47
C LEU A 118 7.31 1.10 15.30
N LYS A 119 7.45 0.94 16.62
CA LYS A 119 6.31 0.80 17.54
C LYS A 119 5.36 1.99 17.48
N SER A 120 5.90 3.20 17.46
CA SER A 120 5.10 4.43 17.36
C SER A 120 4.43 4.59 15.99
N PHE A 121 5.10 4.14 14.93
CA PHE A 121 4.58 4.10 13.58
C PHE A 121 3.41 3.11 13.49
N TYR A 122 3.58 1.86 13.93
CA TYR A 122 2.51 0.86 13.90
C TYR A 122 1.28 1.28 14.71
N LYS A 123 1.46 1.88 15.89
CA LYS A 123 0.33 2.44 16.65
C LYS A 123 -0.47 3.48 15.86
N LYS A 124 0.18 4.27 15.01
CA LYS A 124 -0.49 5.22 14.11
C LYS A 124 -1.11 4.53 12.90
N CYS A 125 -0.46 3.50 12.36
CA CYS A 125 -0.95 2.78 11.19
C CYS A 125 -2.22 1.98 11.48
N TYR A 126 -2.25 1.28 12.62
CA TYR A 126 -3.38 0.44 13.01
C TYR A 126 -4.55 1.25 13.54
N TYR A 127 -4.32 2.46 14.08
CA TYR A 127 -5.41 3.30 14.57
C TYR A 127 -6.50 3.48 13.49
N PRO A 128 -7.79 3.28 13.83
CA PRO A 128 -8.35 3.13 15.18
C PRO A 128 -8.39 1.69 15.70
N SER A 129 -8.07 0.70 14.87
CA SER A 129 -7.91 -0.69 15.31
C SER A 129 -6.76 -0.81 16.32
N PRO A 130 -6.85 -1.76 17.26
CA PRO A 130 -5.77 -2.00 18.20
C PRO A 130 -4.53 -2.52 17.47
N TYR A 131 -3.37 -1.95 17.77
CA TYR A 131 -2.09 -2.56 17.43
C TYR A 131 -1.74 -3.59 18.50
N ILE A 132 -1.60 -4.84 18.11
CA ILE A 132 -1.05 -5.90 18.96
C ILE A 132 0.45 -5.89 18.74
N GLU A 133 1.20 -5.62 19.80
CA GLU A 133 2.65 -5.65 19.75
C GLU A 133 3.11 -7.09 19.50
N THR A 134 3.84 -7.28 18.41
CA THR A 134 4.46 -8.56 18.07
C THR A 134 5.81 -8.68 18.75
N GLU A 135 6.36 -9.89 18.82
CA GLU A 135 7.70 -10.11 19.34
C GLU A 135 8.75 -9.24 18.62
N GLU A 136 9.86 -8.96 19.30
CA GLU A 136 10.96 -8.20 18.71
C GLU A 136 11.54 -8.94 17.52
N GLN A 137 11.24 -8.46 16.32
CA GLN A 137 11.84 -8.97 15.10
C GLN A 137 13.18 -8.27 14.83
N ASN A 138 14.15 -9.04 14.35
CA ASN A 138 15.34 -8.47 13.75
C ASN A 138 14.93 -7.76 12.45
N PHE A 139 15.51 -6.59 12.20
CA PHE A 139 15.23 -5.81 11.00
C PHE A 139 16.50 -5.26 10.36
N ASN A 140 16.45 -5.10 9.05
CA ASN A 140 17.45 -4.39 8.28
C ASN A 140 17.31 -2.88 8.51
N ARG A 141 18.06 -2.38 9.51
CA ARG A 141 18.06 -0.98 9.90
C ARG A 141 18.43 -0.05 8.74
N GLU A 142 19.47 -0.40 7.98
CA GLU A 142 19.96 0.43 6.87
C GLU A 142 18.86 0.62 5.83
N ARG A 143 18.20 -0.46 5.44
CA ARG A 143 17.14 -0.45 4.44
C ARG A 143 15.92 0.36 4.89
N LEU A 144 15.49 0.20 6.14
CA LEU A 144 14.42 1.03 6.71
C LEU A 144 14.80 2.52 6.73
N GLU A 145 16.04 2.86 7.10
CA GLU A 145 16.50 4.25 7.14
C GLU A 145 16.61 4.87 5.73
N GLU A 146 17.13 4.12 4.76
CA GLU A 146 17.18 4.51 3.35
C GLU A 146 15.81 4.84 2.80
N ASP A 147 14.82 3.98 3.09
CA ASP A 147 13.48 4.14 2.53
C ASP A 147 12.70 5.27 3.23
N LEU A 148 12.98 5.58 4.50
CA LEU A 148 12.48 6.82 5.12
C LEU A 148 13.06 8.07 4.42
N LYS A 149 14.35 8.05 4.08
CA LYS A 149 14.99 9.15 3.32
C LYS A 149 14.43 9.23 1.90
N LEU A 150 14.13 8.10 1.27
CA LEU A 150 13.49 8.03 -0.04
C LEU A 150 12.07 8.60 0.00
N LEU A 151 11.26 8.23 0.99
CA LEU A 151 9.90 8.74 1.20
C LEU A 151 9.85 10.28 1.20
N ASN A 152 10.85 10.94 1.78
CA ASN A 152 10.94 12.41 1.85
C ASN A 152 11.09 13.10 0.47
N LYS A 153 11.57 12.38 -0.54
CA LYS A 153 11.84 12.90 -1.89
C LYS A 153 11.05 12.20 -3.00
N ALA A 154 10.45 11.06 -2.71
CA ALA A 154 9.79 10.22 -3.69
C ALA A 154 8.61 10.95 -4.34
N LYS A 155 8.61 10.96 -5.67
CA LYS A 155 7.52 11.47 -6.51
C LYS A 155 7.29 10.48 -7.63
N LEU A 156 6.06 9.99 -7.72
CA LEU A 156 5.63 9.10 -8.78
C LEU A 156 5.21 9.92 -10.00
N ASP A 157 5.65 9.48 -11.17
CA ASP A 157 5.21 10.05 -12.45
C ASP A 157 3.76 9.62 -12.72
N ILE A 158 2.83 10.55 -12.50
CA ILE A 158 1.38 10.35 -12.67
C ILE A 158 1.03 9.87 -14.09
N ASN A 159 1.81 10.27 -15.10
CA ASN A 159 1.57 9.85 -16.49
C ASN A 159 1.73 8.34 -16.69
N ILE A 160 2.46 7.65 -15.79
CA ILE A 160 2.53 6.18 -15.81
C ILE A 160 1.20 5.60 -15.34
N LEU A 161 0.62 6.17 -14.27
CA LEU A 161 -0.64 5.71 -13.70
C LEU A 161 -1.80 5.95 -14.68
N GLU A 162 -1.86 7.10 -15.34
CA GLU A 162 -2.94 7.40 -16.29
C GLU A 162 -3.05 6.41 -17.47
N LYS A 163 -1.99 5.65 -17.75
CA LYS A 163 -1.98 4.60 -18.78
C LYS A 163 -2.56 3.29 -18.30
N ILE A 164 -2.73 3.11 -16.99
CA ILE A 164 -3.32 1.91 -16.41
C ILE A 164 -4.84 1.97 -16.64
N PRO A 165 -5.45 0.95 -17.26
CA PRO A 165 -6.86 0.96 -17.63
C PRO A 165 -7.83 1.12 -16.45
N LYS A 166 -7.48 0.60 -15.28
CA LYS A 166 -8.35 0.65 -14.10
C LYS A 166 -7.55 0.86 -12.82
N ILE A 167 -7.90 1.88 -12.06
CA ILE A 167 -7.26 2.20 -10.78
C ILE A 167 -8.33 2.32 -9.68
N ASN A 168 -8.17 1.61 -8.58
CA ASN A 168 -9.00 1.82 -7.40
C ASN A 168 -8.15 2.34 -6.26
N ILE A 169 -8.50 3.51 -5.73
CA ILE A 169 -7.91 4.08 -4.53
C ILE A 169 -8.85 3.78 -3.37
N ILE A 170 -8.37 3.01 -2.41
CA ILE A 170 -9.09 2.62 -1.20
C ILE A 170 -8.37 3.26 -0.02
N HIS A 171 -9.07 4.12 0.71
CA HIS A 171 -8.48 4.94 1.76
C HIS A 171 -9.31 4.87 3.04
N GLY A 172 -8.65 4.94 4.19
CA GLY A 172 -9.31 4.85 5.49
C GLY A 172 -9.63 6.23 6.05
N SER A 173 -10.87 6.46 6.52
CA SER A 173 -11.29 7.78 6.98
C SER A 173 -10.56 8.27 8.24
N LYS A 174 -9.89 7.36 8.96
CA LYS A 174 -9.15 7.62 10.21
C LYS A 174 -7.64 7.44 10.05
N ASP A 175 -7.12 7.37 8.83
CA ASP A 175 -5.68 7.26 8.56
C ASP A 175 -4.91 8.44 9.20
N ARG A 176 -3.95 8.11 10.08
CA ARG A 176 -3.09 9.08 10.78
C ARG A 176 -1.72 9.27 10.13
N ILE A 177 -1.39 8.48 9.12
CA ILE A 177 -0.15 8.55 8.35
C ILE A 177 -0.34 9.43 7.13
N PHE A 178 -1.38 9.18 6.34
CA PHE A 178 -1.70 9.94 5.14
C PHE A 178 -3.17 10.36 5.20
N LEU A 179 -3.43 11.66 5.34
CA LEU A 179 -4.77 12.16 5.60
C LEU A 179 -5.68 11.99 4.38
N VAL A 180 -6.98 11.77 4.63
CA VAL A 180 -8.04 11.68 3.60
C VAL A 180 -7.96 12.81 2.57
N SER A 181 -7.79 14.05 3.02
CA SER A 181 -7.69 15.20 2.13
C SER A 181 -6.51 15.11 1.15
N TYR A 182 -5.38 14.55 1.58
CA TYR A 182 -4.22 14.33 0.71
C TYR A 182 -4.48 13.19 -0.28
N SER A 183 -5.19 12.15 0.15
CA SER A 183 -5.62 11.09 -0.75
C SER A 183 -6.63 11.57 -1.80
N GLN A 184 -7.52 12.49 -1.45
CA GLN A 184 -8.45 13.11 -2.38
C GLN A 184 -7.73 14.04 -3.38
N GLU A 185 -6.69 14.76 -2.94
CA GLU A 185 -5.79 15.51 -3.84
C GLU A 185 -5.10 14.58 -4.84
N PHE A 186 -4.59 13.43 -4.37
CA PHE A 186 -4.00 12.42 -5.23
C PHE A 186 -5.01 11.85 -6.23
N TYR A 187 -6.21 11.47 -5.79
CA TYR A 187 -7.28 10.98 -6.66
C TYR A 187 -7.61 11.95 -7.79
N LYS A 188 -7.71 13.26 -7.50
CA LYS A 188 -7.94 14.29 -8.52
C LYS A 188 -6.85 14.27 -9.61
N LYS A 189 -5.59 13.99 -9.24
CA LYS A 189 -4.46 13.89 -10.18
C LYS A 189 -4.52 12.64 -11.08
N VAL A 190 -5.15 11.54 -10.66
CA VAL A 190 -5.22 10.27 -11.43
C VAL A 190 -6.63 9.93 -11.94
N SER A 191 -7.57 10.87 -11.81
CA SER A 191 -9.02 10.64 -11.87
C SER A 191 -9.55 9.95 -13.14
N LYS A 192 -8.89 10.11 -14.29
CA LYS A 192 -9.42 9.71 -15.61
C LYS A 192 -9.92 8.25 -15.69
N ASN A 193 -9.19 7.32 -15.08
CA ASN A 193 -9.48 5.88 -15.10
C ASN A 193 -9.58 5.31 -13.67
N SER A 194 -9.85 6.17 -12.70
CA SER A 194 -9.77 5.78 -11.29
C SER A 194 -11.10 5.91 -10.56
N GLN A 195 -11.31 5.05 -9.58
CA GLN A 195 -12.39 5.12 -8.61
C GLN A 195 -11.81 5.35 -7.21
N TYR A 196 -12.50 6.15 -6.40
CA TYR A 196 -12.11 6.45 -5.03
C TYR A 196 -13.12 5.86 -4.05
N TYR A 197 -12.61 5.15 -3.05
CA TYR A 197 -13.37 4.54 -1.99
C TYR A 197 -12.80 4.97 -0.65
N GLU A 198 -13.66 5.50 0.20
CA GLU A 198 -13.34 5.78 1.59
C GLU A 198 -14.00 4.72 2.47
N ILE A 199 -13.23 4.03 3.30
CA ILE A 199 -13.73 3.09 4.29
C ILE A 199 -13.83 3.82 5.62
N GLU A 200 -15.05 3.92 6.14
CA GLU A 200 -15.33 4.54 7.43
C GLU A 200 -14.65 3.77 8.56
N ASP A 201 -14.17 4.52 9.56
CA ASP A 201 -13.46 4.02 10.73
C ASP A 201 -12.22 3.15 10.44
N ALA A 202 -11.70 3.19 9.20
CA ALA A 202 -10.51 2.47 8.82
C ALA A 202 -9.24 3.33 8.92
N GLY A 203 -8.15 2.68 9.33
CA GLY A 203 -6.82 3.26 9.48
C GLY A 203 -5.93 3.14 8.25
N HIS A 204 -4.62 3.30 8.46
CA HIS A 204 -3.62 3.09 7.42
C HIS A 204 -3.46 1.61 7.04
N CYS A 205 -3.70 0.70 7.99
CA CYS A 205 -3.64 -0.75 7.80
C CYS A 205 -4.97 -1.36 7.31
N LEU A 206 -5.87 -0.58 6.68
CA LEU A 206 -7.17 -1.08 6.21
C LEU A 206 -7.15 -2.36 5.36
N PRO A 207 -6.15 -2.66 4.50
CA PRO A 207 -6.13 -3.94 3.78
C PRO A 207 -6.02 -5.14 4.73
N PHE A 208 -5.56 -4.95 5.96
CA PHE A 208 -5.34 -6.03 6.94
C PHE A 208 -6.35 -5.97 8.10
N THR A 209 -6.83 -4.77 8.45
CA THR A 209 -7.79 -4.57 9.55
C THR A 209 -9.24 -4.53 9.10
N HIS A 210 -9.50 -4.18 7.83
CA HIS A 210 -10.84 -4.05 7.24
C HIS A 210 -10.94 -4.91 5.96
N LEU A 211 -10.40 -6.13 6.03
CA LEU A 211 -10.25 -7.02 4.89
C LEU A 211 -11.57 -7.28 4.15
N LYS A 212 -12.67 -7.53 4.87
CA LYS A 212 -13.99 -7.75 4.24
C LYS A 212 -14.45 -6.58 3.36
N SER A 213 -14.37 -5.36 3.89
CA SER A 213 -14.75 -4.14 3.15
C SER A 213 -13.84 -3.92 1.94
N CYS A 214 -12.55 -4.17 2.10
CA CYS A 214 -11.58 -4.09 1.00
C CYS A 214 -11.86 -5.14 -0.08
N LEU A 215 -12.11 -6.38 0.33
CA LEU A 215 -12.41 -7.49 -0.57
C LEU A 215 -13.66 -7.22 -1.38
N SER A 216 -14.72 -6.66 -0.81
CA SER A 216 -15.93 -6.29 -1.56
C SER A 216 -15.61 -5.37 -2.76
N ILE A 217 -14.79 -4.34 -2.52
CA ILE A 217 -14.35 -3.40 -3.57
C ILE A 217 -13.44 -4.10 -4.58
N VAL A 218 -12.48 -4.91 -4.11
CA VAL A 218 -11.54 -5.64 -4.97
C VAL A 218 -12.28 -6.64 -5.85
N ASN A 219 -13.20 -7.41 -5.29
CA ASN A 219 -14.03 -8.39 -5.98
C ASN A 219 -14.85 -7.72 -7.09
N GLN A 220 -15.55 -6.62 -6.80
CA GLN A 220 -16.21 -5.81 -7.82
C GLN A 220 -15.25 -5.37 -8.93
N THR A 221 -14.00 -5.07 -8.57
CA THR A 221 -12.97 -4.62 -9.51
C THR A 221 -12.49 -5.73 -10.43
N LEU A 222 -12.27 -6.91 -9.86
CA LEU A 222 -11.76 -8.11 -10.52
C LEU A 222 -12.86 -8.90 -11.25
N GLY A 223 -14.13 -8.51 -11.11
CA GLY A 223 -15.27 -9.22 -11.70
C GLY A 223 -15.63 -10.49 -10.93
N GLU A 224 -15.30 -10.53 -9.65
CA GLU A 224 -15.72 -11.57 -8.70
C GLU A 224 -16.86 -10.97 -7.89
N ILE A 225 -18.09 -11.48 -7.98
CA ILE A 225 -19.14 -11.07 -7.06
C ILE A 225 -19.66 -12.36 -6.45
N ASP A 226 -19.02 -12.77 -5.36
CA ASP A 226 -19.65 -13.70 -4.44
C ASP A 226 -20.24 -12.87 -3.31
N ASN A 227 -21.58 -12.86 -3.28
CA ASN A 227 -22.39 -12.31 -2.20
C ASN A 227 -22.08 -13.07 -0.92
N HIS A 228 -21.05 -12.67 -0.19
CA HIS A 228 -20.95 -13.00 1.23
C HIS A 228 -21.83 -12.01 1.98
N GLY A 229 -23.12 -12.29 1.96
CA GLY A 229 -24.09 -11.68 2.85
C GLY A 229 -23.69 -11.89 4.30
N ASP A 230 -23.97 -10.87 5.09
CA ASP A 230 -23.85 -10.88 6.54
C ASP A 230 -24.51 -12.13 7.14
N ASN A 231 -23.73 -12.89 7.90
CA ASN A 231 -24.21 -13.79 8.95
C ASN A 231 -23.50 -13.40 10.24
#